data_AF-A0A2N8UIE4-F1
#
_entry.id   AF-A0A2N8UIE4-F1
#
_cell.length_a   1.000
_cell.length_b   1.000
_cell.length_c   1.000
_cell.angle_alpha   90.00
_cell.angle_beta   90.00
_cell.angle_gamma   90.00
#
_symmetry.space_group_name_H-M   'P 1'
#
loop_
_entity.id
_entity.type
_entity.pdbx_description
1 polymer ?
#
loop_
_entity_poly.entity_id
_entity_poly.type
_entity_poly.pdbx_seq_one_letter_code
_entity_poly.pdbx_strand_id
1 'polypeptide(L)'
;MRNSLFLVSTIALVALMHIRIVDAAAVLSFWSIFCKNDAKHPAIRYACFESQEGKANYQREDLHDAVVVYNPSNSNQFLVLLEQEQASATLTTPQHTLNVYGRLEKPGNCVPFELIPRNYQAAGSSSSYCPSYSAPQII
;
A
#
# COMPACT_ATOMS: atom_id res chain seq x y z
N MET A 1 15.91 29.17 -46.22
CA MET A 1 14.99 28.41 -45.35
C MET A 1 15.56 26.99 -45.25
N ARG A 2 16.64 26.71 -44.52
CA ARG A 2 16.84 26.64 -43.06
C ARG A 2 15.78 25.82 -42.32
N ASN A 3 16.23 24.61 -41.97
CA ASN A 3 15.88 23.78 -40.81
C ASN A 3 14.43 23.29 -40.67
N SER A 4 14.24 21.97 -40.61
CA SER A 4 13.73 21.29 -39.40
C SER A 4 13.20 19.88 -39.71
N LEU A 5 14.09 18.92 -39.97
CA LEU A 5 13.75 17.49 -39.89
C LEU A 5 14.47 16.78 -38.72
N PHE A 6 15.43 17.46 -38.08
CA PHE A 6 16.16 16.94 -36.91
C PHE A 6 15.43 17.14 -35.57
N LEU A 7 14.33 17.91 -35.52
CA LEU A 7 13.66 18.27 -34.27
C LEU A 7 12.54 17.31 -33.84
N VAL A 8 12.05 16.46 -34.74
CA VAL A 8 10.90 15.59 -34.44
C VAL A 8 11.33 14.25 -33.82
N SER A 9 12.55 13.78 -34.11
CA SER A 9 13.01 12.47 -33.65
C SER A 9 13.55 12.46 -32.21
N THR A 10 14.00 13.59 -31.67
CA THR A 10 14.50 13.68 -30.29
C THR A 10 13.39 13.86 -29.25
N ILE A 11 12.26 14.47 -29.63
CA ILE A 11 11.14 14.69 -28.69
C ILE A 11 10.42 13.37 -28.38
N ALA A 12 10.32 12.46 -29.35
CA ALA A 12 9.69 11.15 -29.14
C ALA A 12 10.48 10.25 -28.18
N LEU A 13 11.82 10.31 -28.18
CA LEU A 13 12.64 9.50 -27.28
C LEU A 13 12.60 10.04 -25.83
N VAL A 14 12.49 11.35 -25.65
CA VAL A 14 12.34 11.96 -24.33
C VAL A 14 10.99 11.57 -23.72
N ALA A 15 9.90 11.61 -24.48
CA ALA A 15 8.57 11.24 -23.98
C ALA A 15 8.47 9.77 -23.52
N LEU A 16 9.15 8.84 -24.20
CA LEU A 16 9.16 7.42 -23.81
C LEU A 16 9.95 7.15 -22.52
N MET A 17 10.96 7.96 -22.20
CA MET A 17 11.64 7.87 -20.91
C MET A 17 10.79 8.42 -19.75
N HIS A 18 9.92 9.41 -20.00
CA HIS A 18 9.04 9.98 -18.97
C HIS A 18 7.89 9.04 -18.57
N ILE A 19 7.50 8.08 -19.42
CA ILE A 19 6.44 7.11 -19.09
C ILE A 19 6.96 5.97 -18.18
N ARG A 20 8.27 5.69 -18.21
CA ARG A 20 8.90 4.66 -17.35
C ARG A 20 9.37 5.22 -16.01
N ILE A 21 9.39 6.55 -15.85
CA ILE A 21 9.62 7.25 -14.59
C ILE A 21 8.24 7.65 -14.06
N VAL A 22 7.39 6.65 -13.74
CA VAL A 22 6.48 6.85 -12.61
C VAL A 22 7.42 6.99 -11.43
N ASP A 23 7.70 8.25 -11.16
CA ASP A 23 8.79 8.77 -10.38
C ASP A 23 8.96 7.94 -9.10
N ALA A 24 10.14 7.39 -8.86
CA ALA A 24 10.43 6.79 -7.57
C ALA A 24 10.13 7.81 -6.46
N ALA A 25 10.24 9.12 -6.74
CA ALA A 25 9.83 10.22 -5.88
C ALA A 25 8.30 10.32 -5.66
N ALA A 26 7.48 9.96 -6.67
CA ALA A 26 6.03 9.85 -6.51
C ALA A 26 5.69 8.68 -5.59
N VAL A 27 6.31 7.50 -5.78
CA VAL A 27 6.19 6.34 -4.88
C VAL A 27 6.65 6.65 -3.46
N LEU A 28 7.73 7.44 -3.30
CA LEU A 28 8.24 7.97 -2.02
C LEU A 28 7.22 8.85 -1.26
N SER A 29 6.19 9.39 -1.94
CA SER A 29 5.20 10.32 -1.35
C SER A 29 3.87 9.65 -0.96
N PHE A 30 3.53 8.48 -1.51
CA PHE A 30 2.22 7.85 -1.26
C PHE A 30 2.00 7.51 0.22
N TRP A 31 2.96 6.86 0.89
CA TRP A 31 2.79 6.50 2.30
C TRP A 31 2.55 7.73 3.18
N SER A 32 3.32 8.80 2.99
CA SER A 32 3.16 10.03 3.78
C SER A 32 1.81 10.71 3.54
N ILE A 33 1.32 10.69 2.29
CA ILE A 33 0.03 11.29 1.95
C ILE A 33 -1.09 10.57 2.69
N PHE A 34 -1.13 9.24 2.60
CA PHE A 34 -2.22 8.43 3.13
C PHE A 34 -2.15 8.16 4.64
N CYS A 35 -0.96 7.95 5.18
CA CYS A 35 -0.76 7.43 6.54
C CYS A 35 -0.28 8.48 7.55
N LYS A 36 0.23 9.64 7.11
CA LYS A 36 0.76 10.69 8.01
C LYS A 36 -0.05 11.99 7.99
N ASN A 37 -0.61 12.36 6.84
CA ASN A 37 -1.26 13.66 6.64
C ASN A 37 -2.80 13.60 6.62
N ASP A 38 -3.41 12.50 7.09
CA ASP A 38 -4.86 12.27 7.11
C ASP A 38 -5.55 12.56 5.76
N ALA A 39 -4.85 12.37 4.63
CA ALA A 39 -5.40 12.69 3.33
C ALA A 39 -6.52 11.69 3.00
N LYS A 40 -7.76 12.13 3.19
CA LYS A 40 -8.96 11.36 2.87
C LYS A 40 -9.11 11.31 1.36
N HIS A 41 -8.73 10.19 0.75
CA HIS A 41 -9.06 9.94 -0.65
C HIS A 41 -10.34 9.08 -0.72
N PRO A 42 -11.51 9.67 -1.07
CA PRO A 42 -12.80 8.98 -0.97
C PRO A 42 -12.93 7.77 -1.91
N ALA A 43 -12.10 7.69 -2.96
CA ALA A 43 -12.16 6.64 -3.95
C ALA A 43 -11.13 5.51 -3.76
N ILE A 44 -10.16 5.66 -2.85
CA ILE A 44 -9.08 4.66 -2.67
C ILE A 44 -9.30 3.95 -1.34
N ARG A 45 -9.36 2.61 -1.40
CA ARG A 45 -9.44 1.76 -0.21
C ARG A 45 -8.01 1.45 0.22
N TYR A 46 -7.67 1.77 1.46
CA TYR A 46 -6.33 1.55 1.95
C TYR A 46 -6.30 1.31 3.46
N ALA A 47 -5.26 0.62 3.91
CA ALA A 47 -4.93 0.48 5.32
C ALA A 47 -3.45 0.73 5.58
N CYS A 48 -3.17 1.52 6.60
CA CYS A 48 -1.81 1.85 7.03
C CYS A 48 -1.46 1.04 8.27
N PHE A 49 -0.26 0.47 8.33
CA PHE A 49 0.19 -0.37 9.44
C PHE A 49 1.61 0.01 9.87
N GLU A 50 1.91 -0.26 11.14
CA GLU A 50 3.26 -0.22 11.70
C GLU A 50 3.57 -1.54 12.42
N SER A 51 4.65 -2.21 12.04
CA SER A 51 5.08 -3.46 12.65
C SER A 51 6.23 -3.26 13.62
N GLN A 52 6.05 -3.66 14.89
CA GLN A 52 7.12 -3.67 15.88
C GLN A 52 8.05 -4.88 15.74
N GLU A 53 7.63 -5.90 14.99
CA GLU A 53 8.39 -7.13 14.76
C GLU A 53 9.39 -7.03 13.60
N GLY A 54 9.32 -5.94 12.82
CA GLY A 54 10.12 -5.74 11.62
C GLY A 54 9.29 -5.66 10.34
N LYS A 55 9.98 -5.54 9.21
CA LYS A 55 9.36 -5.42 7.88
C LYS A 55 8.45 -6.62 7.58
N ALA A 56 7.19 -6.35 7.23
CA ALA A 56 6.28 -7.36 6.71
C ALA A 56 6.75 -7.88 5.35
N ASN A 57 6.49 -9.15 5.05
CA ASN A 57 6.84 -9.81 3.79
C ASN A 57 5.61 -10.46 3.18
N TYR A 58 5.60 -10.62 1.86
CA TYR A 58 4.52 -11.25 1.12
C TYR A 58 5.10 -11.95 -0.12
N GLN A 59 4.40 -12.96 -0.62
CA GLN A 59 4.60 -13.47 -1.97
C GLN A 59 3.64 -12.76 -2.93
N ARG A 60 3.90 -12.79 -4.23
CA ARG A 60 3.12 -12.00 -5.20
C ARG A 60 1.67 -12.49 -5.28
N GLU A 61 1.50 -13.79 -5.18
CA GLU A 61 0.24 -14.51 -5.13
C GLU A 61 -0.63 -14.14 -3.93
N ASP A 62 -0.04 -13.62 -2.85
CA ASP A 62 -0.75 -13.25 -1.62
C ASP A 62 -1.48 -11.89 -1.72
N LEU A 63 -1.22 -11.11 -2.77
CA LEU A 63 -1.66 -9.72 -2.91
C LEU A 63 -2.91 -9.55 -3.79
N HIS A 64 -3.80 -10.53 -3.89
CA HIS A 64 -5.02 -10.49 -4.72
C HIS A 64 -5.63 -9.08 -4.94
N ASP A 65 -5.34 -8.44 -6.08
CA ASP A 65 -5.75 -7.06 -6.45
C ASP A 65 -5.41 -5.96 -5.40
N ALA A 66 -4.27 -6.13 -4.73
CA ALA A 66 -3.73 -5.25 -3.70
C ALA A 66 -2.27 -4.87 -3.99
N VAL A 67 -1.85 -3.72 -3.48
CA VAL A 67 -0.49 -3.21 -3.63
C VAL A 67 0.05 -2.79 -2.26
N VAL A 68 1.26 -3.24 -1.92
CA VAL A 68 1.94 -2.88 -0.67
C VAL A 68 3.02 -1.85 -0.95
N VAL A 69 2.93 -0.70 -0.28
CA VAL A 69 3.89 0.40 -0.37
C VAL A 69 4.53 0.61 1.00
N TYR A 70 5.84 0.39 1.10
CA TYR A 70 6.59 0.60 2.33
C TYR A 70 6.98 2.08 2.50
N ASN A 71 7.03 2.55 3.74
CA ASN A 71 7.64 3.83 4.05
C ASN A 71 9.17 3.73 3.76
N PRO A 72 9.70 4.58 2.87
CA PRO A 72 11.11 4.55 2.48
C PRO A 72 12.07 4.91 3.62
N SER A 73 11.61 5.67 4.63
CA SER A 73 12.40 6.05 5.80
C SER A 73 12.32 5.01 6.93
N ASN A 74 11.30 4.14 6.93
CA ASN A 74 11.13 3.09 7.93
C ASN A 74 10.32 1.92 7.34
N SER A 75 10.98 0.85 6.91
CA SER A 75 10.33 -0.28 6.27
C SER A 75 9.35 -1.07 7.15
N ASN A 76 9.31 -0.80 8.46
CA ASN A 76 8.33 -1.39 9.37
C ASN A 76 6.95 -0.74 9.23
N GLN A 77 6.89 0.44 8.61
CA GLN A 77 5.66 1.14 8.31
C GLN A 77 5.30 0.91 6.84
N PHE A 78 4.05 0.57 6.58
CA PHE A 78 3.60 0.27 5.22
C PHE A 78 2.11 0.57 5.04
N LEU A 79 1.72 0.61 3.78
CA LEU A 79 0.40 0.95 3.27
C LEU A 79 -0.03 -0.20 2.37
N VAL A 80 -1.23 -0.72 2.58
CA VAL A 80 -1.89 -1.69 1.70
C VAL A 80 -2.98 -0.95 0.94
N LEU A 81 -2.82 -0.79 -0.36
CA LEU A 81 -3.83 -0.29 -1.30
C LEU A 81 -4.65 -1.46 -1.80
N LEU A 82 -5.98 -1.31 -1.80
CA LEU A 82 -6.95 -2.32 -2.20
C LEU A 82 -7.70 -1.79 -3.43
N GLU A 83 -7.39 -2.32 -4.61
CA GLU A 83 -7.86 -1.74 -5.87
C GLU A 83 -9.38 -1.91 -6.05
N GLN A 84 -9.94 -2.99 -5.49
CA GLN A 84 -11.34 -3.38 -5.67
C GLN A 84 -11.98 -3.84 -4.36
N GLU A 85 -13.31 -4.04 -4.37
CA GLU A 85 -14.06 -4.49 -3.18
C GLU A 85 -13.69 -5.90 -2.72
N GLN A 86 -13.31 -6.78 -3.65
CA GLN A 86 -12.88 -8.15 -3.35
C GLN A 86 -11.36 -8.29 -3.20
N ALA A 87 -10.61 -7.19 -3.29
CA ALA A 87 -9.17 -7.23 -3.10
C ALA A 87 -8.81 -7.75 -1.71
N SER A 88 -7.66 -8.41 -1.58
CA SER A 88 -7.13 -8.84 -0.29
C SER A 88 -5.62 -8.92 -0.35
N ALA A 89 -4.97 -8.73 0.79
CA ALA A 89 -3.54 -8.95 0.92
C ALA A 89 -3.25 -9.81 2.14
N THR A 90 -2.42 -10.83 1.96
CA THR A 90 -1.80 -11.57 3.07
C THR A 90 -0.35 -11.16 3.20
N LEU A 91 0.03 -10.67 4.37
CA LEU A 91 1.39 -10.29 4.72
C LEU A 91 1.83 -11.07 5.95
N THR A 92 3.14 -11.19 6.13
CA THR A 92 3.71 -11.91 7.26
C THR A 92 4.83 -11.15 7.92
N THR A 93 4.77 -11.10 9.24
CA THR A 93 5.84 -10.65 10.12
C THR A 93 6.50 -11.88 10.76
N PRO A 94 7.59 -11.73 11.52
CA PRO A 94 8.21 -12.85 12.22
C PRO A 94 7.24 -13.68 13.08
N GLN A 95 6.29 -13.03 13.78
CA GLN A 95 5.38 -13.67 14.72
C GLN A 95 3.93 -13.71 14.26
N HIS A 96 3.51 -12.92 13.27
CA HIS A 96 2.12 -12.83 12.83
C HIS A 96 1.94 -12.98 11.31
N THR A 97 0.74 -13.38 10.94
CA THR A 97 0.18 -13.26 9.59
C THR A 97 -0.91 -12.21 9.64
N LEU A 98 -0.81 -11.21 8.78
CA LEU A 98 -1.77 -10.13 8.61
C LEU A 98 -2.58 -10.37 7.34
N ASN A 99 -3.88 -10.56 7.45
CA ASN A 99 -4.81 -10.57 6.33
C ASN A 99 -5.54 -9.23 6.28
N VAL A 100 -5.60 -8.58 5.13
CA VAL A 100 -6.29 -7.30 4.92
C VAL A 100 -7.33 -7.46 3.82
N TYR A 101 -8.55 -6.98 4.03
CA TYR A 101 -9.67 -7.26 3.13
C TYR A 101 -10.28 -5.96 2.56
N GLY A 102 -10.54 -5.94 1.25
CA GLY A 102 -11.09 -4.81 0.50
C GLY A 102 -12.56 -4.50 0.77
N ARG A 103 -13.28 -5.43 1.41
CA ARG A 103 -14.68 -5.25 1.79
C ARG A 103 -14.76 -4.20 2.89
N LEU A 104 -15.41 -3.08 2.62
CA LEU A 104 -15.49 -1.99 3.58
C LEU A 104 -16.59 -2.24 4.63
N GLU A 105 -16.26 -2.05 5.90
CA GLU A 105 -17.24 -2.08 6.98
C GLU A 105 -18.03 -0.77 7.08
N LYS A 106 -19.33 -0.88 7.37
CA LYS A 106 -20.26 0.25 7.53
C LYS A 106 -20.72 0.38 8.98
N PRO A 107 -20.96 1.60 9.49
CA PRO A 107 -20.65 2.90 8.87
C PRO A 107 -19.17 3.28 9.10
N GLY A 108 -18.50 3.86 8.10
CA GLY A 108 -17.14 4.39 8.29
C GLY A 108 -16.15 4.09 7.16
N ASN A 109 -16.50 3.20 6.23
CA ASN A 109 -15.62 2.77 5.14
C ASN A 109 -14.27 2.25 5.67
N CYS A 110 -14.33 1.50 6.77
CA CYS A 110 -13.14 0.95 7.41
C CYS A 110 -12.72 -0.34 6.70
N VAL A 111 -11.42 -0.55 6.58
CA VAL A 111 -10.81 -1.73 5.99
C VAL A 111 -10.59 -2.76 7.10
N PRO A 112 -11.32 -3.88 7.09
CA PRO A 112 -11.13 -4.94 8.05
C PRO A 112 -9.82 -5.68 7.80
N PHE A 113 -9.20 -6.12 8.88
CA PHE A 113 -8.00 -6.94 8.87
C PHE A 113 -8.03 -7.97 10.00
N GLU A 114 -7.25 -9.03 9.83
CA GLU A 114 -7.06 -10.09 10.81
C GLU A 114 -5.57 -10.28 11.07
N LEU A 115 -5.20 -10.38 12.34
CA LEU A 115 -3.85 -10.68 12.78
C LEU A 115 -3.83 -12.05 13.44
N ILE A 116 -3.11 -12.99 12.84
CA ILE A 116 -3.06 -14.40 13.25
C ILE A 116 -1.65 -14.70 13.76
N PRO A 117 -1.48 -15.05 15.04
CA PRO A 117 -0.18 -15.50 15.56
C PRO A 117 0.30 -16.76 14.84
N ARG A 118 1.56 -16.78 14.43
CA ARG A 118 2.19 -17.93 13.73
C ARG A 118 2.42 -19.13 14.64
N ASN A 119 2.44 -18.93 15.94
CA ASN A 119 2.44 -20.02 16.90
C ASN A 119 0.99 -20.56 16.99
N TYR A 120 0.72 -21.58 16.18
CA TYR A 120 -0.53 -22.30 15.84
C TYR A 120 -1.53 -22.68 16.96
N GLN A 121 -1.72 -21.87 18.01
CA GLN A 121 -2.61 -22.17 19.14
C GLN A 121 -3.49 -20.99 19.60
N ALA A 122 -3.28 -19.78 19.07
CA ALA A 122 -4.08 -18.61 19.44
C ALA A 122 -5.10 -18.27 18.34
N ALA A 123 -6.31 -17.93 18.76
CA ALA A 123 -7.30 -17.34 17.87
C ALA A 123 -6.75 -16.01 17.33
N GLY A 124 -6.89 -15.78 16.02
CA GLY A 124 -6.54 -14.49 15.42
C GLY A 124 -7.43 -13.37 15.97
N SER A 125 -6.87 -12.17 16.07
CA SER A 125 -7.66 -10.98 16.39
C SER A 125 -8.14 -10.33 15.09
N SER A 126 -9.43 -10.03 15.01
CA SER A 126 -10.01 -9.23 13.93
C SER A 126 -10.19 -7.78 14.39
N SER A 127 -9.92 -6.85 13.50
CA SER A 127 -10.09 -5.42 13.74
C SER A 127 -10.27 -4.68 12.41
N SER A 128 -10.43 -3.36 12.47
CA SER A 128 -10.69 -2.53 11.30
C SER A 128 -9.90 -1.24 11.35
N TYR A 129 -9.27 -0.89 10.24
CA TYR A 129 -8.60 0.39 10.04
C TYR A 129 -9.55 1.38 9.39
N CYS A 130 -9.77 2.52 10.02
CA CYS A 130 -10.45 3.64 9.37
C CYS A 130 -9.44 4.77 9.16
N PRO A 131 -9.45 5.47 8.00
CA PRO A 131 -8.51 6.56 7.69
C PRO A 131 -8.40 7.70 8.71
N SER A 132 -9.39 7.86 9.59
CA SER A 132 -9.39 8.86 10.66
C SER A 132 -8.66 8.43 11.94
N TYR A 133 -8.12 7.22 11.98
CA TYR A 133 -7.41 6.67 13.13
C TYR A 133 -5.93 6.48 12.82
N SER A 134 -5.11 6.47 13.87
CA SER A 134 -3.69 6.12 13.76
C SER A 134 -3.51 4.72 13.17
N ALA A 135 -2.40 4.50 12.45
CA ALA A 135 -2.05 3.20 11.92
C ALA A 135 -2.03 2.14 13.05
N PRO A 136 -2.67 0.96 12.89
CA PRO A 136 -2.65 -0.09 13.88
C PRO A 136 -1.22 -0.63 14.02
N GLN A 137 -0.86 -0.95 15.25
CA GLN A 137 0.42 -1.59 15.56
C GLN A 137 0.28 -3.10 15.49
N ILE A 138 1.19 -3.74 14.74
CA ILE A 138 1.38 -5.18 14.73
C ILE A 138 2.48 -5.48 15.75
N ILE A 139 2.11 -6.24 16.79
CA ILE A 139 2.93 -6.57 17.96
C ILE A 139 2.99 -8.06 18.17
#